data_AF-A0A815AC44-F1
#
_entry.id   AF-A0A815AC44-F1
#
_cell.length_a   1.000
_cell.length_b   1.000
_cell.length_c   1.000
_cell.angle_alpha   90.00
_cell.angle_beta   90.00
_cell.angle_gamma   90.00
#
_symmetry.space_group_name_H-M   'P 1'
#
loop_
_entity.id
_entity.type
_entity.pdbx_description
1 polymer ?
#
loop_
_entity_poly.entity_id
_entity_poly.type
_entity_poly.pdbx_seq_one_letter_code
_entity_poly.pdbx_strand_id
1 'polypeptide(L)'
;MTINNLCIGSRYEFSVYLANIAKKGTNLTPPNIKFEVQTATTPNTLLGTVATGDIPAYATLAWSNYGMSFIAMTSSVILSMISNASGGGGNDLIVDDITLRVCSPTANAICNP
;
A
#
# COMPACT_ATOMS: atom_id res chain seq x y z
N MET A 1 4.40 -8.67 -2.37
CA MET A 1 5.85 -8.64 -2.64
C MET A 1 6.60 -8.86 -1.33
N THR A 2 7.58 -9.77 -1.30
CA THR A 2 8.44 -9.95 -0.13
C THR A 2 9.62 -8.98 -0.18
N ILE A 3 9.87 -8.26 0.91
CA ILE A 3 10.99 -7.33 1.07
C ILE A 3 11.86 -7.83 2.20
N ASN A 4 13.17 -7.92 1.95
CA ASN A 4 14.17 -8.38 2.92
C ASN A 4 15.09 -7.22 3.34
N ASN A 5 15.97 -7.49 4.29
CA ASN A 5 17.01 -6.57 4.77
C ASN A 5 16.46 -5.25 5.32
N LEU A 6 15.30 -5.31 5.96
CA LEU A 6 14.76 -4.18 6.71
C LEU A 6 15.49 -4.03 8.04
N CYS A 7 15.69 -2.79 8.47
CA CYS A 7 16.21 -2.46 9.79
C CYS A 7 15.09 -2.55 10.81
N ILE A 8 15.21 -3.49 11.75
CA ILE A 8 14.22 -3.69 12.81
C ILE A 8 14.13 -2.41 13.66
N GLY A 9 12.91 -1.98 13.97
CA GLY A 9 12.63 -0.75 14.72
C GLY A 9 12.60 0.53 13.87
N SER A 10 12.95 0.46 12.57
CA SER A 10 12.80 1.61 11.67
C SER A 10 11.36 1.75 11.18
N ARG A 11 10.93 3.01 10.99
CA ARG A 11 9.66 3.34 10.35
C ARG A 11 9.87 3.39 8.84
N TYR A 12 9.07 2.62 8.12
CA TYR A 12 9.02 2.61 6.66
C TYR A 12 7.70 3.20 6.17
N GLU A 13 7.73 3.80 4.99
CA GLU A 13 6.56 4.25 4.24
C GLU A 13 6.50 3.47 2.93
N PHE A 14 5.37 2.80 2.72
CA PHE A 14 5.01 2.13 1.48
C PHE A 14 3.93 2.96 0.80
N SER A 15 4.21 3.50 -0.38
CA SER A 15 3.32 4.39 -1.12
C SER A 15 3.25 4.03 -2.61
N VAL A 16 2.22 4.50 -3.27
CA VAL A 16 1.96 4.27 -4.69
C VAL A 16 1.02 5.35 -5.22
N TYR A 17 1.17 5.73 -6.48
CA TYR A 17 0.18 6.56 -7.16
C TYR A 17 -0.90 5.68 -7.78
N LEU A 18 -2.15 5.96 -7.44
CA LEU A 18 -3.32 5.28 -7.97
C LEU A 18 -4.22 6.29 -8.68
N ALA A 19 -4.88 5.83 -9.74
CA ALA A 19 -5.99 6.55 -10.35
C ALA A 19 -7.11 5.59 -10.74
N ASN A 20 -8.34 6.08 -10.62
CA ASN A 20 -9.53 5.40 -11.14
C ASN A 20 -9.65 5.71 -12.64
N ILE A 21 -9.67 4.67 -13.49
CA ILE A 21 -9.73 4.82 -14.95
C ILE A 21 -11.16 5.15 -15.45
N ALA A 22 -12.18 4.94 -14.63
CA ALA A 22 -13.55 5.33 -14.96
C ALA A 22 -13.67 6.85 -15.10
N LYS A 23 -14.57 7.29 -15.99
CA LYS A 23 -14.90 8.71 -16.14
C LYS A 23 -15.96 9.11 -15.14
N LYS A 24 -15.84 10.33 -14.60
CA LYS A 24 -16.87 10.91 -13.71
C LYS A 24 -18.26 10.85 -14.37
N GLY A 25 -19.25 10.40 -13.60
CA GLY A 25 -20.65 10.30 -14.04
C GLY A 25 -21.06 8.92 -14.56
N THR A 26 -20.13 7.96 -14.64
CA THR A 26 -20.49 6.55 -14.88
C THR A 26 -21.02 5.89 -13.60
N ASN A 27 -21.98 4.98 -13.72
CA ASN A 27 -22.49 4.17 -12.61
C ASN A 27 -21.61 2.92 -12.36
N LEU A 28 -20.29 3.09 -12.40
CA LEU A 28 -19.32 2.01 -12.17
C LEU A 28 -18.88 2.00 -10.70
N THR A 29 -18.61 0.80 -10.18
CA THR A 29 -18.06 0.64 -8.84
C THR A 29 -16.67 1.28 -8.76
N PRO A 30 -16.38 2.14 -7.77
CA PRO A 30 -15.05 2.69 -7.60
C PRO A 30 -14.06 1.60 -7.11
N PRO A 31 -12.78 1.66 -7.52
CA PRO A 31 -11.75 0.85 -6.91
C PRO A 31 -11.54 1.28 -5.46
N ASN A 32 -11.20 0.32 -4.61
CA ASN A 32 -10.84 0.52 -3.21
C ASN A 32 -9.72 -0.46 -2.91
N ILE A 33 -8.56 0.03 -2.49
CA ILE A 33 -7.37 -0.78 -2.27
C ILE A 33 -7.06 -0.83 -0.78
N LYS A 34 -6.83 -2.04 -0.27
CA LYS A 34 -6.31 -2.28 1.07
C LYS A 34 -4.81 -2.56 0.98
N PHE A 35 -4.01 -1.68 1.58
CA PHE A 35 -2.60 -1.93 1.86
C PHE A 35 -2.49 -2.82 3.09
N GLU A 36 -1.59 -3.79 3.03
CA GLU A 36 -1.37 -4.73 4.11
C GLU A 36 0.13 -5.05 4.21
N VAL A 37 0.63 -5.04 5.44
CA VAL A 37 2.02 -5.41 5.75
C VAL A 37 2.00 -6.55 6.75
N GLN A 38 2.60 -7.68 6.38
CA GLN A 38 2.76 -8.85 7.26
C GLN A 38 4.23 -9.20 7.42
N THR A 39 4.60 -9.89 8.50
CA THR A 39 5.96 -10.46 8.58
C THR A 39 6.12 -11.59 7.56
N ALA A 40 7.30 -11.73 6.96
CA ALA A 40 7.58 -12.86 6.07
C ALA A 40 8.11 -14.10 6.82
N THR A 41 8.54 -13.93 8.07
CA THR A 41 9.14 -14.99 8.89
C THR A 41 8.11 -15.77 9.69
N THR A 42 6.97 -15.15 10.00
CA THR A 42 5.88 -15.77 10.75
C THR A 42 4.59 -15.56 9.99
N PRO A 43 4.06 -16.61 9.33
CA PRO A 43 2.83 -16.52 8.54
C PRO A 43 1.69 -15.86 9.34
N ASN A 44 0.89 -15.04 8.66
CA ASN A 44 -0.31 -14.38 9.22
C ASN A 44 -0.04 -13.37 10.37
N THR A 45 1.20 -12.95 10.60
CA THR A 45 1.49 -11.88 11.57
C THR A 45 1.38 -10.50 10.91
N LEU A 46 0.28 -9.79 11.17
CA LEU A 46 0.00 -8.47 10.60
C LEU A 46 0.77 -7.37 11.35
N LEU A 47 1.51 -6.54 10.61
CA LEU A 47 2.15 -5.32 11.12
C LEU A 47 1.27 -4.08 10.95
N GLY A 48 0.36 -4.09 9.98
CA GLY A 48 -0.64 -3.05 9.81
C GLY A 48 -1.40 -3.17 8.51
N THR A 49 -2.51 -2.42 8.42
CA THR A 49 -3.31 -2.30 7.21
C THR A 49 -3.98 -0.93 7.13
N VAL A 50 -4.18 -0.42 5.92
CA VAL A 50 -5.02 0.76 5.67
C VAL A 50 -5.79 0.57 4.36
N ALA A 51 -7.04 1.00 4.32
CA ALA A 51 -7.81 1.09 3.08
C ALA A 51 -7.77 2.50 2.52
N THR A 52 -7.72 2.65 1.20
CA THR A 52 -7.83 3.95 0.52
C THR A 52 -9.19 4.61 0.71
N GLY A 53 -10.22 3.81 1.03
CA GLY A 53 -11.59 4.17 0.70
C GLY A 53 -11.80 4.10 -0.81
N ASP A 54 -12.96 4.56 -1.27
CA ASP A 54 -13.27 4.59 -2.69
C ASP A 54 -12.42 5.65 -3.39
N ILE A 55 -11.70 5.24 -4.43
CA ILE A 55 -10.87 6.13 -5.24
C ILE A 55 -11.79 6.79 -6.27
N PRO A 56 -12.00 8.12 -6.18
CA PRO A 56 -12.98 8.82 -7.01
C PRO A 56 -12.57 8.85 -8.48
N ALA A 57 -13.59 8.79 -9.35
CA ALA A 57 -13.45 9.06 -10.78
C ALA A 57 -13.51 10.57 -11.04
N TYR A 58 -12.73 11.03 -12.01
CA TYR A 58 -12.67 12.43 -12.42
C TYR A 58 -13.00 12.59 -13.91
N ALA A 59 -13.28 13.82 -14.34
CA ALA A 59 -13.53 14.11 -15.76
C ALA A 59 -12.25 13.98 -16.60
N THR A 60 -11.12 14.35 -15.99
CA THR A 60 -9.76 14.12 -16.48
C THR A 60 -9.07 13.18 -15.50
N LEU A 61 -8.34 12.18 -16.01
CA LEU A 61 -7.60 11.23 -15.18
C LEU A 61 -6.71 11.98 -14.18
N ALA A 62 -6.88 11.69 -12.89
CA ALA A 62 -6.13 12.34 -11.82
C ALA A 62 -5.49 11.28 -10.92
N TRP A 63 -4.20 11.44 -10.68
CA TRP A 63 -3.41 10.58 -9.81
C TRP A 63 -3.44 11.10 -8.38
N SER A 64 -3.52 10.19 -7.42
CA SER A 64 -3.36 10.51 -5.99
C SER A 64 -2.39 9.51 -5.37
N ASN A 65 -1.52 10.00 -4.49
CA ASN A 65 -0.60 9.14 -3.75
C ASN A 65 -1.34 8.54 -2.55
N TYR A 66 -1.33 7.21 -2.47
CA TYR A 66 -1.85 6.45 -1.35
C TYR A 66 -0.76 5.57 -0.75
N GLY A 67 -0.90 5.24 0.53
CA GLY A 67 0.07 4.37 1.16
C GLY A 67 -0.17 4.21 2.65
N MET A 68 0.80 3.58 3.30
CA MET A 68 0.85 3.45 4.75
C MET A 68 2.27 3.49 5.25
N SER A 69 2.40 3.76 6.54
CA SER A 69 3.66 3.59 7.26
C SER A 69 3.56 2.46 8.27
N PHE A 70 4.66 1.74 8.49
CA PHE A 70 4.75 0.66 9.47
C PHE A 70 6.12 0.69 10.15
N ILE A 71 6.22 0.07 11.33
CA ILE A 71 7.50 -0.19 11.99
C ILE A 71 7.90 -1.63 11.65
N ALA A 72 9.12 -1.82 11.16
CA ALA A 72 9.64 -3.16 10.87
C ALA A 72 9.91 -3.91 12.18
N MET A 73 9.09 -4.91 12.49
CA MET A 73 9.29 -5.80 13.64
C MET A 73 10.20 -7.00 13.31
N THR A 74 10.45 -7.21 12.02
CA THR A 74 11.29 -8.27 11.45
C THR A 74 12.15 -7.68 10.33
N SER A 75 13.23 -8.37 9.95
CA SER A 75 14.07 -7.96 8.81
C SER A 75 13.45 -8.29 7.45
N SER A 76 12.31 -8.98 7.43
CA SER A 76 11.60 -9.33 6.21
C SER A 76 10.08 -9.24 6.38
N VAL A 77 9.41 -8.61 5.42
CA VAL A 77 7.96 -8.39 5.41
C VAL A 77 7.37 -8.71 4.03
N ILE A 78 6.07 -8.97 3.99
CA ILE A 78 5.28 -9.08 2.78
C ILE A 78 4.42 -7.81 2.69
N LEU A 79 4.60 -7.04 1.62
CA LEU A 79 3.75 -5.91 1.25
C LEU A 79 2.69 -6.37 0.25
N SER A 80 1.42 -6.08 0.53
CA SER A 80 0.29 -6.45 -0.33
C SER A 80 -0.59 -5.23 -0.61
N MET A 81 -1.04 -5.12 -1.86
CA MET A 81 -2.15 -4.27 -2.27
C MET A 81 -3.28 -5.20 -2.69
N ILE A 82 -4.41 -5.12 -1.99
CA ILE A 82 -5.53 -6.05 -2.14
C ILE A 82 -6.73 -5.25 -2.61
N SER A 83 -7.39 -5.70 -3.69
CA SER A 83 -8.67 -5.11 -4.07
C SER A 83 -9.70 -5.38 -2.97
N ASN A 84 -10.26 -4.31 -2.43
CA ASN A 84 -11.24 -4.26 -1.35
C ASN A 84 -12.57 -3.65 -1.84
N ALA A 85 -12.72 -3.47 -3.15
CA ALA A 85 -13.97 -3.04 -3.76
C ALA A 85 -14.98 -4.19 -3.80
N SER A 86 -16.27 -3.86 -3.80
CA SER A 86 -17.30 -4.82 -4.15
C SER A 86 -17.13 -5.28 -5.61
N GLY A 87 -17.49 -6.53 -5.89
CA GLY A 87 -17.59 -7.01 -7.28
C GLY A 87 -18.68 -6.27 -8.06
N GLY A 88 -18.58 -6.25 -9.39
CA GLY A 88 -19.55 -5.58 -10.26
C GLY A 88 -18.92 -5.07 -11.55
N GLY A 89 -19.58 -4.10 -12.20
CA GLY A 89 -19.00 -3.39 -13.34
C GLY A 89 -18.09 -2.25 -12.88
N GLY A 90 -16.85 -2.23 -13.38
CA GLY A 90 -15.83 -1.26 -12.99
C GLY A 90 -14.88 -1.83 -11.94
N ASN A 91 -14.46 -1.01 -10.98
CA ASN A 91 -13.39 -1.23 -9.99
C ASN A 91 -11.96 -1.33 -10.55
N ASP A 92 -11.81 -0.97 -11.82
CA ASP A 92 -10.52 -0.90 -12.51
C ASP A 92 -9.70 0.29 -12.01
N LEU A 93 -8.39 0.07 -11.84
CA LEU A 93 -7.43 1.10 -11.45
C LEU A 93 -6.17 1.02 -12.31
N ILE A 94 -5.43 2.12 -12.31
CA ILE A 94 -4.06 2.17 -12.80
C ILE A 94 -3.11 2.54 -11.67
N VAL A 95 -1.87 2.07 -11.78
CA VAL A 95 -0.86 2.09 -10.72
C VAL A 95 0.45 2.63 -11.30
N ASP A 96 1.11 3.52 -10.57
CA ASP A 96 2.45 3.99 -10.90
C ASP A 96 3.26 4.34 -9.64
N ASP A 97 4.57 4.52 -9.77
CA ASP A 97 5.46 5.05 -8.73
C ASP A 97 5.39 4.33 -7.37
N ILE A 98 5.37 2.98 -7.41
CA ILE A 98 5.42 2.14 -6.21
C ILE A 98 6.74 2.37 -5.48
N THR A 99 6.67 2.87 -4.24
CA THR A 99 7.82 3.28 -3.44
C THR A 99 7.78 2.64 -2.05
N LEU A 100 8.94 2.14 -1.60
CA LEU A 100 9.20 1.83 -0.20
C LEU A 100 10.40 2.67 0.25
N ARG A 101 10.24 3.47 1.30
CA ARG A 101 11.32 4.30 1.84
C ARG A 101 11.35 4.27 3.36
N VAL A 102 12.50 4.59 3.94
CA VAL A 102 12.66 4.79 5.40
C VAL A 102 12.31 6.23 5.77
N CYS A 103 11.49 6.46 6.80
CA CYS A 103 11.05 7.79 7.23
C CYS A 103 12.11 8.58 8.05
N SER A 104 13.37 8.12 8.06
CA SER A 104 14.46 8.36 9.03
C SER A 104 14.62 7.19 10.01
N PRO A 105 15.80 6.54 10.08
CA PRO A 105 16.06 5.48 11.05
C PRO A 105 15.90 6.01 12.48
N THR A 106 15.27 5.23 13.35
CA THR A 106 15.32 5.49 14.79
C THR A 106 16.74 5.25 15.30
N ALA A 107 17.19 5.98 16.32
CA ALA A 107 18.56 5.90 16.84
C ALA A 107 19.00 4.48 17.28
N ASN A 108 18.03 3.57 17.48
CA ASN A 108 18.25 2.20 17.94
C ASN A 108 17.86 1.14 16.88
N ALA A 109 17.77 1.52 15.60
CA ALA A 109 17.42 0.57 14.55
C ALA A 109 18.51 -0.52 14.39
N ILE A 110 18.09 -1.78 14.34
CA ILE A 110 19.00 -2.92 14.13
C ILE A 110 18.96 -3.28 12.65
N CYS A 111 19.94 -2.81 11.90
CA CYS A 111 20.18 -3.21 10.52
C CYS A 111 21.12 -4.41 10.52
N ASN A 112 20.70 -5.55 9.97
CA ASN A 112 21.64 -6.61 9.67
C ASN A 112 22.32 -6.24 8.34
N PRO A 113 23.66 -6.14 8.27
CA PRO A 113 24.39 -5.85 7.04
C PRO A 113 24.16 -6.93 5.97
#